data_AF-A0A0P7GWV9-F1
#
_entry.id   AF-A0A0P7GWV9-F1
#
_cell.length_a   1.000
_cell.length_b   1.000
_cell.length_c   1.000
_cell.angle_alpha   90.00
_cell.angle_beta   90.00
_cell.angle_gamma   90.00
#
_symmetry.space_group_name_H-M   'P 1'
#
loop_
_entity.id
_entity.type
_entity.pdbx_description
1 polymer ?
#
loop_
_entity_poly.entity_id
_entity_poly.type
_entity_poly.pdbx_seq_one_letter_code
_entity_poly.pdbx_strand_id
1 'polypeptide(L)'
;MPLDYVLGHEPAGRVVDVGDDVERFAVGDRVVVPFSLGCGGCGECRTGHGNTCEDGHALGFERDVPGAFAEKVGVPHADHNLQTLPAG
;
A
#
# COMPACT_ATOMS: atom_id res chain seq x y z
N MET A 1 -13.76 -14.39 7.03
CA MET A 1 -13.87 -12.93 6.98
C MET A 1 -14.84 -12.48 8.07
N PRO A 2 -14.36 -11.96 9.21
CA PRO A 2 -15.26 -11.36 10.20
C PRO A 2 -15.97 -10.14 9.56
N LEU A 3 -17.13 -9.76 10.08
CA LEU A 3 -18.11 -8.90 9.38
C LEU A 3 -17.74 -7.40 9.34
N ASP A 4 -16.63 -6.99 9.96
CA ASP A 4 -16.36 -5.57 10.31
C ASP A 4 -15.13 -4.98 9.57
N TYR A 5 -14.86 -5.40 8.33
CA TYR A 5 -13.69 -4.97 7.57
C TYR A 5 -14.09 -4.19 6.31
N VAL A 6 -13.37 -3.11 6.04
CA VAL A 6 -13.44 -2.44 4.74
C VAL A 6 -12.67 -3.31 3.75
N LEU A 7 -13.36 -3.77 2.69
CA LEU A 7 -12.76 -4.56 1.61
C LEU A 7 -12.18 -3.65 0.51
N GLY A 8 -11.63 -4.28 -0.53
CA GLY A 8 -11.12 -3.61 -1.72
C GLY A 8 -9.60 -3.52 -1.74
N HIS A 9 -8.99 -4.01 -2.81
CA HIS A 9 -7.55 -4.26 -2.86
C HIS A 9 -6.88 -3.94 -4.20
N GLU A 10 -7.62 -3.32 -5.12
CA GLU A 10 -7.10 -2.86 -6.40
C GLU A 10 -7.27 -1.33 -6.58
N PRO A 11 -6.85 -0.47 -5.61
CA PRO A 11 -7.09 0.95 -5.73
C PRO A 11 -6.06 1.68 -6.59
N ALA A 12 -6.56 2.71 -7.26
CA ALA A 12 -5.77 3.81 -7.80
C ALA A 12 -6.32 5.12 -7.21
N GLY A 13 -5.45 6.10 -7.00
CA GLY A 13 -5.86 7.35 -6.35
C GLY A 13 -4.82 8.45 -6.41
N ARG A 14 -5.01 9.44 -5.54
CA ARG A 14 -4.10 10.57 -5.36
C ARG A 14 -3.64 10.61 -3.91
N VAL A 15 -2.35 10.82 -3.69
CA VAL A 15 -1.79 11.02 -2.35
C VAL A 15 -2.36 12.32 -1.77
N VAL A 16 -2.98 12.23 -0.60
CA VAL A 16 -3.58 13.38 0.10
C VAL A 16 -2.83 13.77 1.37
N ASP A 17 -1.98 12.87 1.88
CA ASP A 17 -1.12 13.07 3.04
C ASP A 17 0.02 12.04 3.01
N VAL A 18 1.14 12.32 3.68
CA VAL A 18 2.29 11.42 3.79
C VAL A 18 2.90 11.48 5.20
N GLY A 19 3.49 10.38 5.66
CA GLY A 19 4.26 10.37 6.90
C GLY A 19 5.64 11.02 6.73
N ASP A 20 6.26 11.44 7.84
CA ASP A 20 7.53 12.17 7.85
C ASP A 20 8.70 11.40 7.21
N ASP A 21 8.65 10.06 7.24
CA ASP A 21 9.69 9.18 6.69
C ASP A 21 9.46 8.79 5.22
N VAL A 22 8.45 9.34 4.54
CA VAL A 22 8.16 9.06 3.12
C VAL A 22 8.98 10.01 2.24
N GLU A 23 9.87 9.46 1.42
CA GLU A 23 10.79 10.25 0.59
C GLU A 23 10.43 10.22 -0.91
N ARG A 24 9.73 9.17 -1.39
CA ARG A 24 9.48 8.95 -2.83
C ARG A 24 8.18 9.54 -3.34
N PHE A 25 7.26 9.89 -2.45
CA PHE A 25 5.91 10.33 -2.80
C PHE A 25 5.54 11.63 -2.08
N ALA A 26 4.74 12.46 -2.74
CA ALA A 26 4.24 13.72 -2.20
C ALA A 26 2.74 13.87 -2.44
N VAL A 27 2.12 14.76 -1.66
CA VAL A 27 0.71 15.14 -1.85
C VAL A 27 0.49 15.59 -3.28
N GLY A 28 -0.50 14.99 -3.93
CA GLY A 28 -0.82 15.22 -5.33
C GLY A 28 -0.36 14.11 -6.28
N ASP A 29 0.55 13.22 -5.88
CA ASP A 29 0.98 12.14 -6.77
C ASP A 29 -0.16 11.18 -7.10
N ARG A 30 -0.22 10.74 -8.37
CA ARG A 30 -1.14 9.70 -8.81
C ARG A 30 -0.48 8.35 -8.63
N VAL A 31 -1.13 7.46 -7.89
CA VAL A 31 -0.55 6.17 -7.50
C VAL A 31 -1.54 5.03 -7.65
N VAL A 32 -1.00 3.82 -7.73
CA VAL A 32 -1.72 2.56 -7.54
C VAL A 32 -1.14 1.83 -6.34
N VAL A 33 -1.98 1.03 -5.66
CA VAL A 33 -1.55 0.20 -4.54
C VAL A 33 -1.66 -1.27 -4.95
N PRO A 34 -0.56 -2.05 -4.92
CA PRO A 34 -0.60 -3.49 -5.08
C PRO A 34 -1.38 -4.17 -3.95
N PHE A 35 -1.86 -5.39 -4.19
CA PHE A 35 -2.51 -6.22 -3.17
C PHE A 35 -1.55 -6.61 -2.03
N SER A 36 -0.34 -7.04 -2.37
CA SER A 36 0.68 -7.49 -1.43
C SER A 36 1.57 -6.32 -1.00
N LEU A 37 1.55 -6.01 0.30
CA LEU A 37 2.33 -4.94 0.90
C LEU A 37 3.51 -5.56 1.66
N GLY A 38 4.73 -5.27 1.24
CA GLY A 38 5.93 -5.74 1.92
C GLY A 38 6.41 -4.78 3.01
N CYS A 39 7.24 -5.26 3.94
CA CYS A 39 7.87 -4.43 4.97
C CYS A 39 8.95 -3.48 4.43
N GLY A 40 9.39 -3.68 3.17
CA GLY A 40 10.41 -2.86 2.49
C GLY A 40 11.86 -3.08 2.96
N GLY A 41 12.06 -3.69 4.13
CA GLY A 41 13.38 -3.83 4.76
C GLY A 41 14.03 -5.22 4.69
N CYS A 42 13.26 -6.28 4.47
CA CYS A 42 13.78 -7.66 4.52
C CYS A 42 14.49 -8.09 3.21
N GLY A 43 15.12 -9.26 3.22
CA GLY A 43 15.83 -9.81 2.05
C GLY A 43 14.93 -9.99 0.82
N GLU A 44 13.71 -10.49 1.02
CA GLU A 44 12.71 -10.67 -0.04
C GLU A 44 12.31 -9.32 -0.65
N CYS A 45 11.94 -8.34 0.18
CA CYS A 45 11.61 -6.99 -0.28
C CYS A 45 12.76 -6.32 -1.04
N ARG A 46 14.01 -6.44 -0.55
CA ARG A 46 15.19 -5.85 -1.19
C ARG A 46 15.57 -6.51 -2.51
N THR A 47 15.14 -7.75 -2.75
CA THR A 47 15.39 -8.47 -4.00
C THR A 47 14.20 -8.44 -4.96
N GLY A 48 13.16 -7.66 -4.66
CA GLY A 48 11.97 -7.51 -5.52
C GLY A 48 10.87 -8.54 -5.28
N HIS A 49 11.01 -9.39 -4.26
CA HIS A 49 10.04 -10.42 -3.87
C HIS A 49 9.18 -9.98 -2.68
N GLY A 50 8.71 -8.73 -2.67
CA GLY A 50 7.91 -8.19 -1.57
C GLY A 50 6.61 -8.99 -1.31
N ASN A 51 6.13 -9.73 -2.30
CA ASN A 51 4.97 -10.62 -2.20
C ASN A 51 5.21 -11.89 -1.35
N THR A 52 6.46 -12.25 -1.05
CA THR A 52 6.84 -13.36 -0.15
C THR A 52 7.38 -12.85 1.20
N CYS A 53 7.18 -11.57 1.50
CA CYS A 53 7.58 -10.98 2.78
C CYS A 53 6.87 -11.69 3.95
N GLU A 54 7.64 -12.19 4.92
CA GLU A 54 7.11 -12.85 6.12
C GLU A 54 6.31 -11.88 7.01
N ASP A 55 6.71 -10.60 7.01
CA ASP A 55 6.04 -9.50 7.73
C ASP A 55 5.18 -8.63 6.78
N GLY A 56 4.70 -9.23 5.68
CA GLY A 56 3.86 -8.55 4.70
C GLY A 56 2.37 -8.55 5.08
N HIS A 57 1.61 -7.69 4.41
CA HIS A 57 0.15 -7.60 4.56
C HIS A 57 -0.58 -7.74 3.23
N ALA A 58 -1.81 -8.26 3.29
CA ALA A 58 -2.78 -8.29 2.21
C ALA A 58 -3.81 -7.17 2.38
N LEU A 59 -3.72 -6.13 1.53
CA LEU A 59 -4.59 -4.96 1.57
C LEU A 59 -6.08 -5.36 1.55
N GLY A 60 -6.84 -4.93 2.56
CA GLY A 60 -8.29 -5.20 2.65
C GLY A 60 -8.69 -6.61 3.08
N PHE A 61 -7.73 -7.42 3.52
CA PHE A 61 -7.97 -8.76 4.10
C PHE A 61 -7.51 -8.87 5.56
N GLU A 62 -6.84 -7.85 6.09
CA GLU A 62 -6.28 -7.81 7.44
C GLU A 62 -6.78 -6.58 8.21
N ARG A 63 -6.75 -6.64 9.56
CA ARG A 63 -7.26 -5.53 10.40
C ARG A 63 -6.37 -4.29 10.31
N ASP A 64 -5.07 -4.54 10.29
CA ASP A 64 -4.06 -3.48 10.35
C ASP A 64 -3.94 -2.75 9.01
N VAL A 65 -4.44 -3.35 7.93
CA VAL A 65 -4.47 -2.76 6.58
C VAL A 65 -5.87 -2.90 5.97
N PRO A 66 -6.84 -2.03 6.37
CA PRO A 66 -8.17 -2.01 5.79
C PRO A 66 -8.12 -1.66 4.30
N GLY A 67 -9.15 -2.09 3.57
CA GLY A 67 -9.21 -1.97 2.12
C GLY A 67 -9.71 -0.62 1.62
N ALA A 68 -9.80 -0.51 0.30
CA ALA A 68 -10.04 0.73 -0.41
C ALA A 68 -11.49 0.99 -0.85
N PHE A 69 -12.46 0.18 -0.43
CA PHE A 69 -13.89 0.55 -0.52
C PHE A 69 -14.26 1.59 0.55
N ALA A 70 -13.49 2.68 0.57
CA ALA A 70 -13.58 3.83 1.44
C ALA A 70 -13.03 5.06 0.70
N GLU A 71 -13.30 6.25 1.23
CA GLU A 71 -12.81 7.51 0.62
C GLU A 71 -11.29 7.70 0.77
N LYS A 72 -10.68 7.04 1.76
CA LYS A 72 -9.24 7.06 2.04
C LYS A 72 -8.78 5.69 2.49
N VAL A 73 -7.53 5.36 2.16
CA VAL A 73 -6.86 4.13 2.56
C VAL A 73 -5.43 4.46 2.99
N GLY A 74 -4.99 3.89 4.11
CA GLY A 74 -3.60 4.01 4.57
C GLY A 74 -2.75 2.93 3.92
N VAL A 75 -1.53 3.29 3.49
CA VAL A 75 -0.58 2.34 2.90
C VAL A 75 0.73 2.40 3.70
N PRO A 76 1.05 1.39 4.52
CA PRO A 76 2.32 1.33 5.24
C PRO A 76 3.50 1.18 4.28
N HIS A 77 4.67 1.63 4.70
CA HIS A 77 5.90 1.59 3.89
C HIS A 77 5.68 2.11 2.46
N ALA A 78 5.06 3.29 2.34
CA ALA A 78 4.61 3.84 1.06
C ALA A 78 5.71 3.88 -0.01
N ASP A 79 6.95 4.18 0.39
CA ASP A 79 8.10 4.16 -0.50
C ASP A 79 8.38 2.79 -1.12
N HIS A 80 8.01 1.69 -0.48
CA HIS A 80 8.08 0.35 -1.06
C HIS A 80 6.79 -0.01 -1.81
N ASN A 81 5.64 0.33 -1.22
CA ASN A 81 4.35 -0.25 -1.58
C ASN A 81 3.53 0.59 -2.58
N LEU A 82 3.81 1.87 -2.77
CA LEU A 82 3.14 2.66 -3.81
C LEU A 82 3.88 2.54 -5.14
N GLN A 83 3.12 2.56 -6.23
CA GLN A 83 3.64 2.70 -7.59
C GLN A 83 3.05 3.93 -8.25
N THR A 84 3.89 4.72 -8.91
CA THR A 84 3.43 5.88 -9.69
C THR A 84 2.54 5.42 -10.83
N LEU A 85 1.36 6.01 -10.95
CA LEU A 85 0.48 5.81 -12.10
C LEU A 85 0.95 6.72 -13.25
N PRO A 86 1.43 6.17 -14.39
CA PRO A 86 1.96 6.97 -15.48
C PRO A 86 0.96 7.99 -16.03
N ALA A 87 1.48 9.08 -16.59
CA ALA A 87 0.70 9.94 -17.49
C ALA A 87 0.45 9.15 -18.78
N GLY A 88 -0.81 9.01 -19.15
CA GLY A 88 -1.22 8.40 -20.43
C GLY A 88 -1.02 9.34 -21.61
#